data_AF-A0A919TVS4-F1
#
_entry.id   AF-A0A919TVS4-F1
#
_cell.length_a   1.000
_cell.length_b   1.000
_cell.length_c   1.000
_cell.angle_alpha   90.00
_cell.angle_beta   90.00
_cell.angle_gamma   90.00
#
_symmetry.space_group_name_H-M   'P 1'
#
loop_
_entity.id
_entity.type
_entity.pdbx_description
1 polymer ?
#
loop_
_entity_poly.entity_id
_entity_poly.type
_entity_poly.pdbx_seq_one_letter_code
_entity_poly.pdbx_strand_id
1 'polypeptide(L)'
;MPTVTLRRAVSLLGAALVFGALAALIKGHHYGLRDTIGNLSTPWLLVAFAAGLHTRSLPRGAVAGLAATGAALLGFYLVVAVITDDQLPLGEHLVHVLRVNLRWLLSGLVSGPVLGAFGAWVRRRASNVPVAATLVTGALLFLEPVVIVAARVVPGWRHVIHWTLSPGPYLVEAVVGAMLLALAVIVPTVSGDRAPPRSR
;
A
#
# COMPACT_ATOMS: atom_id res chain seq x y z
N MET A 1 17.60 -4.05 22.84
CA MET A 1 16.84 -3.38 21.76
C MET A 1 16.17 -4.46 20.90
N PRO A 2 14.85 -4.46 20.67
CA PRO A 2 14.24 -5.52 19.86
C PRO A 2 14.64 -5.30 18.39
N THR A 3 15.61 -6.09 17.94
CA THR A 3 15.92 -6.28 16.53
C THR A 3 14.73 -6.93 15.85
N VAL A 4 14.40 -6.52 14.61
CA VAL A 4 13.49 -7.32 13.80
C VAL A 4 14.17 -8.66 13.58
N THR A 5 13.61 -9.73 14.14
CA THR A 5 14.15 -11.08 13.95
C THR A 5 14.17 -11.40 12.46
N LEU A 6 15.24 -12.02 11.96
CA LEU A 6 15.38 -12.41 10.54
C LEU A 6 14.10 -13.07 9.98
N ARG A 7 13.50 -13.99 10.74
CA ARG A 7 12.24 -14.65 10.39
C ARG A 7 11.11 -13.67 10.05
N ARG A 8 10.93 -12.61 10.86
CA ARG A 8 9.90 -11.59 10.62
C ARG A 8 10.22 -10.76 9.38
N ALA A 9 11.47 -10.38 9.18
CA ALA A 9 11.88 -9.66 7.98
C ALA A 9 11.59 -10.50 6.72
N VAL A 10 11.97 -11.78 6.73
CA VAL A 10 11.68 -12.71 5.63
C VAL A 10 10.17 -12.85 5.39
N SER A 11 9.36 -13.02 6.44
CA SER A 11 7.91 -13.10 6.30
C SER A 11 7.29 -11.83 5.71
N LEU A 12 7.74 -10.64 6.13
CA LEU A 12 7.25 -9.36 5.62
C LEU A 12 7.59 -9.17 4.13
N LEU A 13 8.84 -9.43 3.76
CA LEU A 13 9.30 -9.29 2.37
C LEU A 13 8.66 -10.35 1.47
N GLY A 14 8.52 -11.58 1.96
CA GLY A 14 7.81 -12.64 1.26
C GLY A 14 6.33 -12.30 1.02
N ALA A 15 5.63 -11.78 2.04
CA ALA A 15 4.24 -11.34 1.89
C ALA A 15 4.11 -10.18 0.88
N ALA A 16 5.03 -9.22 0.91
CA ALA A 16 5.05 -8.12 -0.05
C ALA A 16 5.28 -8.60 -1.48
N LEU A 17 6.21 -9.54 -1.68
CA LEU A 17 6.48 -10.16 -2.98
C LEU A 17 5.25 -10.91 -3.51
N VAL A 18 4.60 -11.72 -2.66
CA VAL A 18 3.36 -12.43 -3.02
C VAL A 18 2.25 -11.45 -3.35
N PHE A 19 2.08 -10.38 -2.58
CA PHE A 19 1.13 -9.31 -2.89
C PHE A 19 1.36 -8.74 -4.29
N GLY A 20 2.60 -8.38 -4.62
CA GLY A 20 2.95 -7.85 -5.93
C GLY A 20 2.64 -8.81 -7.07
N ALA A 21 3.00 -10.08 -6.91
CA ALA A 21 2.69 -11.14 -7.87
C ALA A 21 1.17 -11.28 -8.09
N LEU A 22 0.39 -11.33 -7.02
CA LEU A 22 -1.07 -11.41 -7.09
C LEU A 22 -1.68 -10.16 -7.73
N ALA A 23 -1.17 -8.97 -7.42
CA ALA A 23 -1.62 -7.72 -8.03
C ALA A 23 -1.42 -7.73 -9.54
N ALA A 24 -0.29 -8.25 -10.04
CA ALA A 24 -0.05 -8.42 -11.47
C ALA A 24 -1.03 -9.40 -12.13
N LEU A 25 -1.29 -10.54 -11.49
CA LEU A 25 -2.26 -11.52 -11.98
C LEU A 25 -3.68 -10.95 -12.02
N ILE A 26 -4.07 -10.19 -10.99
CA ILE A 26 -5.39 -9.54 -10.93
C ILE A 26 -5.51 -8.50 -12.05
N LYS A 27 -4.51 -7.63 -12.21
CA LYS A 27 -4.46 -6.59 -13.22
C LYS A 27 -4.68 -7.16 -14.64
N GLY A 28 -3.97 -8.23 -14.98
CA GLY A 28 -4.07 -8.85 -16.31
C GLY A 28 -3.58 -7.93 -17.45
N HIS A 29 -3.97 -8.26 -18.69
CA HIS A 29 -3.43 -7.67 -19.93
C HIS A 29 -4.34 -6.70 -20.69
N HIS A 30 -5.51 -6.37 -20.13
CA HIS A 30 -6.56 -5.66 -20.87
C HIS A 30 -7.25 -4.60 -20.00
N TYR A 31 -7.88 -3.63 -20.66
CA TYR A 31 -8.70 -2.59 -20.02
C TYR A 31 -9.89 -3.18 -19.25
N GLY A 32 -10.43 -2.39 -18.31
CA GLY A 32 -11.68 -2.69 -17.63
C GLY A 32 -11.54 -2.85 -16.11
N LEU A 33 -12.41 -3.67 -15.52
CA LEU A 33 -12.52 -3.81 -14.06
C LEU A 33 -11.22 -4.32 -13.42
N ARG A 34 -10.59 -5.31 -14.04
CA ARG A 34 -9.34 -5.93 -13.57
C ARG A 34 -8.17 -4.95 -13.57
N ASP A 35 -8.01 -4.19 -14.66
CA ASP A 35 -7.03 -3.10 -14.74
C ASP A 35 -7.30 -2.03 -13.69
N THR A 36 -8.57 -1.70 -13.44
CA THR A 36 -8.93 -0.75 -12.38
C THR A 36 -8.53 -1.24 -11.00
N ILE A 37 -8.84 -2.48 -10.66
CA ILE A 37 -8.47 -3.09 -9.38
C ILE A 37 -6.95 -3.19 -9.23
N GLY A 38 -6.24 -3.57 -10.30
CA GLY A 38 -4.79 -3.70 -10.30
C GLY A 38 -4.03 -2.37 -10.15
N ASN A 39 -4.69 -1.24 -10.45
CA ASN A 39 -4.12 0.10 -10.34
C ASN A 39 -4.62 0.89 -9.10
N LEU A 40 -5.36 0.25 -8.19
CA LEU A 40 -5.67 0.86 -6.89
C LEU A 40 -4.38 1.12 -6.13
N SER A 41 -4.18 2.33 -5.64
CA SER A 41 -2.94 2.81 -5.02
C SER A 41 -2.87 2.48 -3.54
N THR A 42 -4.01 2.49 -2.82
CA THR A 42 -4.05 2.24 -1.38
C THR A 42 -3.39 0.92 -0.98
N PRO A 43 -3.66 -0.24 -1.62
CA PRO A 43 -3.00 -1.49 -1.28
C PRO A 43 -1.47 -1.43 -1.34
N TRP A 44 -0.91 -0.72 -2.33
CA TRP A 44 0.55 -0.53 -2.45
C TRP A 44 1.13 0.32 -1.33
N LEU A 45 0.45 1.42 -0.97
CA LEU A 45 0.88 2.28 0.13
C LEU A 45 0.83 1.54 1.47
N LEU A 46 -0.17 0.66 1.65
CA LEU A 46 -0.33 -0.14 2.86
C LEU A 46 0.77 -1.19 3.06
N VAL A 47 1.34 -1.75 1.98
CA VAL A 47 2.50 -2.66 2.08
C VAL A 47 3.67 -1.97 2.78
N ALA A 48 4.02 -0.75 2.36
CA ALA A 48 5.09 0.02 2.94
C ALA A 48 4.78 0.46 4.38
N PHE A 49 3.57 0.98 4.60
CA PHE A 49 3.10 1.40 5.92
C PHE A 49 3.13 0.26 6.95
N ALA A 50 2.61 -0.92 6.58
CA ALA A 50 2.58 -2.09 7.44
C ALA A 50 3.98 -2.58 7.82
N ALA A 51 4.94 -2.54 6.89
CA ALA A 51 6.34 -2.82 7.20
C ALA A 51 6.88 -1.84 8.26
N GLY A 52 6.57 -0.55 8.13
CA GLY A 52 6.93 0.51 9.08
C GLY A 52 6.41 0.30 10.51
N LEU A 53 5.22 -0.31 10.68
CA LEU A 53 4.60 -0.56 11.99
C LEU A 53 5.40 -1.50 12.91
N HIS A 54 6.44 -2.17 12.38
CA HIS A 54 7.31 -3.10 13.10
C HIS A 54 8.49 -2.43 13.80
N THR A 55 8.64 -1.11 13.67
CA THR A 55 9.71 -0.34 14.29
C THR A 55 9.20 1.01 14.83
N ARG A 56 9.92 1.60 15.78
CA ARG A 56 9.66 2.97 16.30
C ARG A 56 10.67 4.00 15.77
N SER A 57 11.67 3.55 15.04
CA SER A 57 12.72 4.40 14.45
C SER A 57 12.30 4.77 13.03
N LEU A 58 12.18 6.07 12.75
CA LEU A 58 11.77 6.58 11.43
C LEU A 58 12.73 6.13 10.31
N PRO A 59 14.07 6.22 10.46
CA PRO A 59 14.99 5.71 9.43
C PRO A 59 14.81 4.22 9.16
N ARG A 60 14.65 3.40 10.20
CA ARG A 60 14.39 1.96 10.03
C ARG A 60 13.04 1.69 9.36
N GLY A 61 12.03 2.52 9.68
CA GLY A 61 10.72 2.45 9.03
C GLY A 61 10.81 2.77 7.54
N ALA A 62 11.57 3.80 7.18
CA ALA A 62 11.83 4.16 5.79
C ALA A 62 12.51 3.02 5.03
N VAL A 63 13.56 2.43 5.60
CA VAL A 63 14.25 1.26 5.01
C VAL A 63 13.31 0.06 4.87
N ALA A 64 12.50 -0.22 5.89
CA ALA A 64 11.52 -1.31 5.84
C ALA A 64 10.45 -1.09 4.76
N GLY A 65 9.95 0.14 4.63
CA GLY A 65 8.99 0.52 3.60
C GLY A 65 9.59 0.45 2.20
N LEU A 66 10.83 0.90 2.02
CA LEU A 66 11.57 0.74 0.76
C LEU A 66 11.73 -0.74 0.38
N ALA A 67 12.19 -1.56 1.32
CA ALA A 67 12.42 -2.98 1.08
C ALA A 67 11.12 -3.73 0.75
N ALA A 68 10.04 -3.45 1.48
CA ALA A 68 8.73 -4.07 1.22
C ALA A 68 8.16 -3.62 -0.14
N THR A 69 8.26 -2.32 -0.46
CA THR A 69 7.82 -1.81 -1.77
C THR A 69 8.64 -2.40 -2.91
N GLY A 70 9.97 -2.47 -2.75
CA GLY A 70 10.85 -3.11 -3.71
C GLY A 70 10.53 -4.59 -3.93
N ALA A 71 10.25 -5.34 -2.86
CA ALA A 71 9.83 -6.74 -2.96
C ALA A 71 8.49 -6.91 -3.69
N ALA A 72 7.52 -6.03 -3.41
CA ALA A 72 6.23 -6.03 -4.13
C ALA A 72 6.40 -5.68 -5.61
N LEU A 73 7.16 -4.63 -5.94
CA LEU A 73 7.44 -4.27 -7.33
C LEU A 73 8.18 -5.37 -8.08
N LEU A 74 9.13 -6.05 -7.42
CA LEU A 74 9.82 -7.20 -7.99
C LEU A 74 8.83 -8.32 -8.33
N GLY A 75 7.98 -8.73 -7.38
CA GLY A 75 6.98 -9.76 -7.62
C GLY A 75 6.02 -9.39 -8.75
N PHE A 76 5.59 -8.13 -8.79
CA PHE A 76 4.71 -7.62 -9.83
C PHE A 76 5.35 -7.66 -11.21
N TYR A 77 6.52 -7.04 -11.39
CA TYR A 77 7.13 -6.93 -12.71
C TYR A 77 7.71 -8.24 -13.23
N LEU A 78 8.13 -9.16 -12.35
CA LEU A 78 8.48 -10.52 -12.77
C LEU A 78 7.26 -11.25 -13.34
N VAL A 79 6.11 -11.17 -12.68
CA VAL A 79 4.89 -11.78 -13.19
C VAL A 79 4.46 -11.12 -14.50
N VAL A 80 4.45 -9.78 -14.58
CA VAL A 80 4.13 -9.06 -15.83
C VAL A 80 5.06 -9.50 -16.96
N ALA A 81 6.37 -9.56 -16.75
CA ALA A 81 7.32 -9.99 -17.78
C ALA A 81 7.13 -11.44 -18.24
N VAL A 82 6.52 -12.30 -17.41
CA VAL A 82 6.23 -13.70 -17.76
C VAL A 82 4.88 -13.85 -18.47
N ILE A 83 3.86 -13.09 -18.07
CA ILE A 83 2.49 -13.26 -18.58
C ILE A 83 2.15 -12.36 -19.77
N THR A 84 2.93 -11.30 -20.00
CA THR A 84 2.83 -10.48 -21.21
C THR A 84 3.60 -11.17 -22.32
N ASP A 85 3.00 -11.36 -23.49
CA ASP A 85 3.71 -11.91 -24.64
C ASP A 85 4.06 -10.78 -25.61
N ASP A 86 5.31 -10.31 -25.51
CA ASP A 86 5.89 -9.33 -26.41
C ASP A 86 6.85 -9.99 -27.43
N GLN A 87 6.86 -11.33 -27.54
CA GLN A 87 7.77 -12.13 -28.39
C GLN A 87 9.28 -11.89 -28.14
N LEU A 88 9.63 -11.18 -27.06
CA LEU A 88 11.00 -10.91 -26.63
C LEU A 88 11.50 -11.98 -25.64
N PRO A 89 12.81 -12.28 -25.61
CA PRO A 89 13.39 -13.07 -24.53
C PRO A 89 13.10 -12.45 -23.15
N LEU A 90 12.83 -13.27 -22.14
CA LEU A 90 12.37 -12.82 -20.81
C LEU A 90 13.24 -11.71 -20.20
N GLY A 91 14.57 -11.79 -20.35
CA GLY A 91 15.48 -10.77 -19.84
C GLY A 91 15.31 -9.40 -20.52
N GLU A 92 15.21 -9.40 -21.86
CA GLU A 92 14.99 -8.18 -22.64
C GLU A 92 13.60 -7.60 -22.40
N HIS A 93 12.60 -8.48 -22.30
CA HIS A 93 11.24 -8.12 -22.00
C HIS A 93 11.10 -7.52 -20.60
N LEU A 94 11.76 -8.07 -19.58
CA LEU A 94 11.80 -7.47 -18.25
C LEU A 94 12.41 -6.07 -18.27
N VAL A 95 13.51 -5.87 -18.99
CA VAL A 95 14.12 -4.54 -19.17
C VAL A 95 13.15 -3.58 -19.86
N HIS A 96 12.43 -4.05 -20.88
CA HIS A 96 11.40 -3.28 -21.57
C HIS A 96 10.28 -2.85 -20.61
N VAL A 97 9.69 -3.79 -19.89
CA VAL A 97 8.62 -3.56 -18.89
C VAL A 97 9.05 -2.55 -17.83
N LEU A 98 10.26 -2.71 -17.27
CA LEU A 98 10.78 -1.78 -16.26
C LEU A 98 10.98 -0.38 -16.84
N ARG A 99 11.43 -0.25 -18.09
CA ARG A 99 11.63 1.05 -18.75
C ARG A 99 10.31 1.77 -19.00
N VAL A 100 9.31 1.06 -19.52
CA VAL A 100 7.97 1.62 -19.78
C VAL A 100 7.30 2.06 -18.48
N ASN A 101 7.55 1.35 -17.38
CA ASN A 101 6.96 1.62 -16.07
C ASN A 101 7.88 2.40 -15.12
N LEU A 102 8.94 3.05 -15.63
CA LEU A 102 9.93 3.75 -14.81
C LEU A 102 9.30 4.78 -13.86
N ARG A 103 8.27 5.50 -14.32
CA ARG A 103 7.55 6.48 -13.49
C ARG A 103 6.90 5.84 -12.26
N TRP A 104 6.28 4.66 -12.43
CA TRP A 104 5.66 3.91 -11.35
C TRP A 104 6.69 3.31 -10.40
N LEU A 105 7.81 2.80 -10.94
CA LEU A 105 8.96 2.36 -10.15
C LEU A 105 9.49 3.50 -9.26
N LEU A 106 9.77 4.66 -9.83
CA LEU A 106 10.26 5.83 -9.09
C LEU A 106 9.24 6.30 -8.04
N SER A 107 7.96 6.31 -8.39
CA SER A 107 6.89 6.66 -7.45
C SER A 107 6.87 5.72 -6.25
N GLY A 108 7.04 4.40 -6.46
CA GLY A 108 7.16 3.42 -5.38
C GLY A 108 8.44 3.57 -4.57
N LEU A 109 9.57 3.88 -5.22
CA LEU A 109 10.85 4.12 -4.52
C LEU A 109 10.81 5.38 -3.64
N VAL A 110 9.93 6.34 -3.93
CA VAL A 110 9.71 7.53 -3.10
C VAL A 110 8.63 7.28 -2.04
N SER A 111 7.47 6.73 -2.44
CA SER A 111 6.35 6.52 -1.53
C SER A 111 6.64 5.44 -0.49
N GLY A 112 7.39 4.39 -0.84
CA GLY A 112 7.78 3.31 0.06
C GLY A 112 8.48 3.79 1.34
N PRO A 113 9.61 4.52 1.24
CA PRO A 113 10.26 5.13 2.39
C PRO A 113 9.35 6.07 3.20
N VAL A 114 8.57 6.92 2.52
CA VAL A 114 7.68 7.89 3.18
C VAL A 114 6.62 7.17 4.01
N LEU A 115 5.92 6.21 3.42
CA LEU A 115 4.87 5.45 4.09
C LEU A 115 5.43 4.52 5.17
N GLY A 116 6.61 3.92 4.95
CA GLY A 116 7.31 3.15 5.96
C GLY A 116 7.74 3.99 7.17
N ALA A 117 8.27 5.19 6.94
CA ALA A 117 8.59 6.13 8.02
C ALA A 117 7.32 6.57 8.76
N PHE A 118 6.23 6.83 8.03
CA PHE A 118 4.93 7.16 8.61
C PHE A 118 4.38 6.02 9.48
N GLY A 119 4.48 4.76 9.04
CA GLY A 119 4.16 3.60 9.87
C GLY A 119 4.97 3.54 11.16
N ALA A 120 6.27 3.81 11.10
CA ALA A 120 7.11 3.87 12.29
C ALA A 120 6.75 5.04 13.22
N TRP A 121 6.32 6.18 12.67
CA TRP A 121 5.81 7.31 13.42
C TRP A 121 4.51 6.96 14.15
N VAL A 122 3.54 6.33 13.46
CA VAL A 122 2.31 5.82 14.07
C VAL A 122 2.63 4.85 15.20
N ARG A 123 3.53 3.89 14.97
CA ARG A 123 3.98 2.93 15.99
C ARG A 123 4.64 3.58 17.21
N ARG A 124 5.26 4.75 17.02
CA ARG A 124 5.90 5.52 18.08
C ARG A 124 4.90 6.35 18.88
N ARG A 125 3.87 6.93 18.24
CA ARG A 125 2.97 7.93 18.82
C ARG A 125 1.63 7.38 19.29
N ALA A 126 1.10 6.37 18.62
CA ALA A 126 -0.23 5.84 18.92
C ALA A 126 -0.24 5.07 20.24
N SER A 127 -1.21 5.40 21.10
CA SER A 127 -1.53 4.62 22.31
C SER A 127 -2.10 3.25 21.97
N ASN A 128 -2.90 3.17 20.90
CA ASN A 128 -3.48 1.94 20.36
C ASN A 128 -3.13 1.80 18.87
N VAL A 129 -2.10 1.02 18.57
CA VAL A 129 -1.56 0.85 17.21
C VAL A 129 -2.58 0.23 16.24
N PRO A 130 -3.32 -0.85 16.60
CA PRO A 130 -4.39 -1.37 15.74
C PRO A 130 -5.44 -0.33 15.33
N VAL A 131 -5.90 0.51 16.28
CA VAL A 131 -6.88 1.56 15.98
C VAL A 131 -6.28 2.61 15.06
N ALA A 132 -5.07 3.08 15.33
CA ALA A 132 -4.39 4.06 14.48
C ALA A 132 -4.11 3.52 13.08
N ALA A 133 -3.71 2.24 12.95
CA ALA A 133 -3.54 1.59 11.67
C ALA A 133 -4.88 1.48 10.91
N THR A 134 -5.97 1.16 11.60
CA THR A 134 -7.33 1.13 11.03
C THR A 134 -7.76 2.50 10.52
N LEU A 135 -7.48 3.57 11.28
CA LEU A 135 -7.75 4.95 10.86
C LEU A 135 -6.96 5.33 9.61
N VAL A 136 -5.66 5.02 9.57
CA VAL A 136 -4.81 5.30 8.40
C VAL A 136 -5.31 4.52 7.18
N THR A 137 -5.58 3.22 7.32
CA THR A 137 -6.14 2.39 6.25
C THR A 137 -7.48 2.94 5.75
N GLY A 138 -8.39 3.28 6.68
CA GLY A 138 -9.68 3.86 6.33
C GLY A 138 -9.57 5.20 5.62
N ALA A 139 -8.65 6.06 6.08
CA ALA A 139 -8.39 7.35 5.45
C ALA A 139 -7.82 7.20 4.03
N LEU A 140 -6.86 6.29 3.81
CA LEU A 140 -6.29 6.04 2.48
C LEU A 140 -7.36 5.58 1.49
N LEU A 141 -8.15 4.57 1.88
CA LEU A 141 -9.24 4.04 1.06
C LEU A 141 -10.32 5.11 0.76
N PHE A 142 -10.66 5.93 1.76
CA PHE A 142 -11.66 6.98 1.61
C PHE A 142 -11.18 8.15 0.73
N LEU A 143 -9.90 8.51 0.82
CA LEU A 143 -9.34 9.66 0.11
C LEU A 143 -8.85 9.33 -1.29
N GLU A 144 -8.66 8.06 -1.64
CA GLU A 144 -8.18 7.67 -2.96
C GLU A 144 -9.03 8.24 -4.12
N PRO A 145 -10.38 8.16 -4.12
CA PRO A 145 -11.18 8.78 -5.17
C PRO A 145 -10.99 10.30 -5.24
N VAL A 146 -10.79 10.95 -4.10
CA VAL A 146 -10.54 12.40 -4.03
C VAL A 146 -9.21 12.74 -4.68
N VAL A 147 -8.15 11.96 -4.43
CA VAL A 147 -6.84 12.13 -5.08
C VAL A 147 -6.94 11.92 -6.59
N ILE A 148 -7.68 10.90 -7.03
CA ILE A 148 -7.91 10.64 -8.47
C ILE A 148 -8.67 11.81 -9.12
N VAL A 149 -9.66 12.39 -8.44
CA VAL A 149 -10.39 13.57 -8.94
C VAL A 149 -9.51 14.84 -8.91
N ALA A 150 -8.71 15.04 -7.87
CA ALA A 150 -7.82 16.19 -7.75
C ALA A 150 -6.73 16.16 -8.85
N ALA A 151 -6.19 14.98 -9.16
CA ALA A 151 -5.24 14.81 -10.25
C ALA A 151 -5.81 15.20 -11.64
N ARG A 152 -7.15 15.33 -11.79
CA ARG A 152 -7.79 15.84 -13.03
C ARG A 152 -7.58 17.33 -13.24
N VAL A 153 -7.46 18.09 -12.16
CA VAL A 153 -7.33 19.55 -12.19
C VAL A 153 -5.88 20.01 -12.17
N VAL A 154 -4.93 19.13 -11.84
CA VAL A 154 -3.49 19.43 -11.86
C VAL A 154 -2.93 19.29 -13.28
N PRO A 155 -2.34 20.36 -13.88
CA PRO A 155 -1.70 20.27 -15.18
C PRO A 155 -0.59 19.21 -15.22
N GLY A 156 -0.54 18.41 -16.29
CA GLY A 156 0.47 17.35 -16.50
C GLY A 156 0.15 16.00 -15.83
N TRP A 157 -0.74 15.97 -14.83
CA TRP A 157 -1.17 14.71 -14.18
C TRP A 157 -2.24 13.98 -14.96
N ARG A 158 -2.83 14.66 -15.95
CA ARG A 158 -3.81 14.05 -16.83
C ARG A 158 -3.26 12.79 -17.50
N HIS A 159 -2.03 12.78 -17.98
CA HIS A 159 -1.52 11.58 -18.69
C HIS A 159 -1.10 10.41 -17.77
N VAL A 160 -1.16 10.58 -16.45
CA VAL A 160 -0.67 9.59 -15.48
C VAL A 160 -1.78 8.66 -14.99
N ILE A 161 -3.01 9.15 -14.90
CA ILE A 161 -4.16 8.32 -14.52
C ILE A 161 -4.78 7.76 -15.79
N HIS A 162 -4.90 6.44 -15.87
CA HIS A 162 -5.63 5.81 -16.97
C HIS A 162 -7.11 6.25 -16.88
N TRP A 163 -7.57 7.06 -17.84
CA TRP A 163 -8.94 7.61 -17.84
C TRP A 163 -10.02 6.57 -18.15
N THR A 164 -9.59 5.37 -18.49
CA THR A 164 -10.42 4.21 -18.79
C THR A 164 -10.80 3.42 -17.54
N LEU A 165 -10.34 3.83 -16.35
CA LEU A 165 -10.61 3.12 -15.11
C LEU A 165 -12.07 3.32 -14.67
N SER A 166 -12.73 2.22 -14.30
CA SER A 166 -14.13 2.28 -13.88
C SER A 166 -14.25 2.91 -12.49
N PRO A 167 -15.25 3.77 -12.22
CA PRO A 167 -15.39 4.39 -10.90
C PRO A 167 -15.78 3.39 -9.79
N GLY A 168 -16.30 2.21 -10.15
CA GLY A 168 -16.83 1.22 -9.20
C GLY A 168 -15.87 0.83 -8.09
N PRO A 169 -14.65 0.29 -8.39
CA PRO A 169 -13.69 -0.09 -7.36
C PRO A 169 -13.31 1.04 -6.40
N TYR A 170 -13.14 2.27 -6.90
CA TYR A 170 -12.85 3.45 -6.08
C TYR A 170 -14.00 3.78 -5.12
N LEU A 171 -15.25 3.67 -5.56
CA LEU A 171 -16.42 3.86 -4.69
C LEU A 171 -16.49 2.77 -3.62
N VAL A 172 -16.18 1.52 -3.97
CA VAL A 172 -16.10 0.42 -3.00
C VAL A 172 -15.02 0.69 -1.96
N GLU A 173 -13.81 1.10 -2.37
CA GLU A 173 -12.76 1.51 -1.44
C GLU A 173 -13.24 2.63 -0.52
N ALA A 174 -13.89 3.67 -1.05
CA ALA A 174 -14.39 4.75 -0.21
C ALA A 174 -15.43 4.30 0.81
N VAL A 175 -16.37 3.44 0.43
CA VAL A 175 -17.37 2.89 1.37
C VAL A 175 -16.68 2.08 2.46
N VAL A 176 -15.75 1.18 2.09
CA VAL A 176 -14.98 0.39 3.07
C VAL A 176 -14.14 1.30 3.96
N GLY A 177 -13.52 2.33 3.41
CA GLY A 177 -12.75 3.33 4.14
C GLY A 177 -13.58 4.07 5.17
N ALA A 178 -14.77 4.54 4.79
CA ALA A 178 -15.72 5.18 5.69
C ALA A 178 -16.17 4.24 6.83
N MET A 179 -16.42 2.96 6.53
CA MET A 179 -16.75 1.96 7.55
C MET A 179 -15.62 1.74 8.54
N LEU A 180 -14.37 1.64 8.08
CA LEU A 180 -13.21 1.48 8.96
C LEU A 180 -13.00 2.70 9.86
N LEU A 181 -13.19 3.91 9.31
CA LEU A 181 -13.14 5.15 10.09
C LEU A 181 -14.22 5.18 11.17
N ALA A 182 -15.46 4.82 10.85
CA ALA A 182 -16.55 4.75 11.82
C ALA A 182 -16.27 3.72 12.93
N LEU A 183 -15.83 2.51 12.56
CA LEU A 183 -15.49 1.44 13.51
C LEU A 183 -14.37 1.85 14.47
N ALA A 184 -13.34 2.51 13.96
CA ALA A 184 -12.21 2.97 14.76
C ALA A 184 -12.59 4.03 15.82
N VAL A 185 -13.70 4.77 15.62
CA VAL A 185 -14.23 5.72 16.60
C VAL A 185 -15.10 5.02 17.65
N ILE A 186 -15.89 4.02 17.25
CA ILE A 186 -16.86 3.34 18.13
C ILE A 186 -16.16 2.36 19.07
N VAL A 187 -15.23 1.54 18.59
CA VAL A 187 -14.62 0.44 19.38
C VAL A 187 -13.84 0.90 20.62
N PRO A 188 -13.05 2.00 20.59
CA PRO A 188 -12.35 2.49 21.77
C PRO A 188 -13.29 2.95 22.90
N THR A 189 -14.49 3.45 22.58
CA THR A 189 -15.44 3.97 23.58
C THR A 189 -16.06 2.87 24.46
N VAL A 190 -16.14 1.63 23.97
CA VAL A 190 -16.78 0.52 24.70
C VAL A 190 -15.85 -0.10 25.76
N SER A 191 -14.54 0.13 25.67
CA SER A 191 -13.54 -0.51 26.55
C SER A 191 -13.11 0.35 27.74
N GLY A 192 -13.63 1.58 27.89
CA GLY A 192 -13.21 2.56 28.90
C GLY A 192 -13.80 2.39 30.30
N ASP A 193 -14.85 1.57 30.48
CA ASP A 193 -15.64 1.54 31.73
C ASP A 193 -15.24 0.48 32.76
N ARG A 194 -14.06 -0.14 32.63
CA ARG A 194 -13.57 -1.13 33.62
C ARG A 194 -12.26 -0.73 34.26
N ALA A 195 -12.22 0.43 34.92
CA ALA A 195 -11.25 0.64 35.98
C ALA A 195 -11.88 0.14 37.29
N PRO A 196 -11.36 -0.93 37.92
CA PRO A 196 -11.84 -1.32 39.25
C PRO A 196 -11.56 -0.19 40.26
N PRO A 197 -12.46 0.04 41.22
CA PRO A 197 -12.26 1.07 42.24
C PRO A 197 -10.97 0.76 43.00
N ARG A 198 -10.09 1.78 43.10
CA ARG A 198 -8.90 1.69 43.95
C ARG A 198 -9.36 1.59 45.39
N SER A 199 -9.29 0.40 45.98
CA SER A 199 -9.39 0.21 47.42
C SER A 199 -8.25 0.96 48.09
N ARG A 200 -8.60 1.91 48.98
CA ARG A 200 -7.67 2.57 49.89
C ARG A 200 -7.30 1.65 51.04
#